data_AF-A0A4Y2PIR9-F1
#
_entry.id   AF-A0A4Y2PIR9-F1
#
_cell.length_a   1.000
_cell.length_b   1.000
_cell.length_c   1.000
_cell.angle_alpha   90.00
_cell.angle_beta   90.00
_cell.angle_gamma   90.00
#
_symmetry.space_group_name_H-M   'P 1'
#
loop_
_entity.id
_entity.type
_entity.pdbx_description
1 polymer ?
#
loop_
_entity_poly.entity_id
_entity_poly.type
_entity_poly.pdbx_seq_one_letter_code
_entity_poly.pdbx_strand_id
1 'polypeptide(L)'
;INFPANPDLTYSRPTVKSLTFDGQTSWTVFKTQFDVVSSANGWNNFVKASQLVTSLRGSAVEVLQGIPSDKLTDLTTIENALEARFGDSHLTQFYRTSSSHYGQPRF
;
A
#
# COMPACT_ATOMS: atom_id res chain seq x y z
N ILE A 1 49.13 25.25 -0.32
CA ILE A 1 47.69 24.95 -0.13
C ILE A 1 47.55 23.46 -0.33
N ASN A 2 47.37 22.69 0.74
CA ASN A 2 47.23 21.24 0.67
C ASN A 2 45.85 20.88 1.22
N PHE A 3 44.99 20.34 0.36
CA PHE A 3 43.73 19.73 0.76
C PHE A 3 43.89 18.22 0.59
N PRO A 4 43.95 17.43 1.67
CA PRO A 4 43.72 16.00 1.57
C PRO A 4 42.27 15.73 1.98
N ALA A 5 41.43 15.33 1.03
CA ALA A 5 40.19 14.61 1.32
C ALA A 5 39.70 13.93 0.04
N ASN A 6 40.24 12.75 -0.25
CA ASN A 6 39.43 11.71 -0.85
C ASN A 6 39.42 10.57 0.17
N PRO A 7 38.24 10.07 0.56
CA PRO A 7 37.92 8.77 -0.01
C PRO A 7 36.42 8.55 -0.23
N ASP A 8 36.12 7.81 -1.30
CA ASP A 8 35.08 6.78 -1.25
C ASP A 8 33.66 7.26 -0.93
N LEU A 9 33.08 8.06 -1.84
CA LEU A 9 31.64 7.97 -2.06
C LEU A 9 31.35 6.61 -2.71
N THR A 10 31.52 5.52 -1.96
CA THR A 10 30.66 4.36 -2.14
C THR A 10 29.27 4.92 -2.11
N TYR A 11 28.67 5.02 -3.29
CA TYR A 11 27.26 5.30 -3.48
C TYR A 11 26.57 4.15 -2.76
N SER A 12 26.38 4.28 -1.44
CA SER A 12 25.55 3.38 -0.67
C SER A 12 24.21 3.53 -1.33
N ARG A 13 23.90 2.59 -2.23
CA ARG A 13 22.60 2.52 -2.88
C ARG A 13 21.62 2.61 -1.73
N PRO A 14 20.83 3.70 -1.63
CA PRO A 14 19.96 3.85 -0.49
C PRO A 14 19.16 2.58 -0.42
N THR A 15 19.37 1.79 0.64
CA THR A 15 18.53 0.63 0.92
C THR A 15 17.18 1.23 1.22
N VAL A 16 16.39 1.39 0.16
CA VAL A 16 14.99 1.79 0.25
C VAL A 16 14.39 0.81 1.23
N LYS A 17 14.05 1.31 2.42
CA LYS A 17 13.37 0.51 3.43
C LYS A 17 12.18 -0.13 2.72
N SER A 18 12.04 -1.45 2.84
CA SER A 18 10.94 -2.18 2.22
C SER A 18 9.64 -1.51 2.62
N LEU A 19 8.90 -0.99 1.64
CA LEU A 19 7.59 -0.39 1.88
C LEU A 19 6.69 -1.45 2.52
N THR A 20 5.95 -1.06 3.55
CA THR A 20 4.99 -1.92 4.24
C THR A 20 3.61 -1.30 4.19
N PHE A 21 2.61 -2.12 3.88
CA PHE A 21 1.20 -1.73 3.91
C PHE A 21 0.45 -2.67 4.84
N ASP A 22 0.06 -2.16 6.00
CA ASP A 22 -0.72 -2.90 7.01
C ASP A 22 -2.22 -2.56 7.00
N GLY A 23 -2.62 -1.58 6.18
CA GLY A 23 -4.00 -1.10 6.07
C GLY A 23 -4.34 0.11 6.96
N GLN A 24 -3.42 0.63 7.78
CA GLN A 24 -3.65 1.87 8.55
C GLN A 24 -3.52 3.15 7.70
N THR A 25 -2.56 3.19 6.77
CA THR A 25 -2.41 4.32 5.84
C THR A 25 -3.41 4.18 4.70
N SER A 26 -3.88 5.30 4.13
CA SER A 26 -4.73 5.26 2.93
C SER A 26 -4.02 4.51 1.79
N TRP A 27 -4.75 3.59 1.14
CA TRP A 27 -4.25 2.83 0.00
C TRP A 27 -3.67 3.73 -1.10
N THR A 28 -4.33 4.85 -1.40
CA THR A 28 -3.90 5.82 -2.42
C THR A 28 -2.53 6.41 -2.12
N VAL A 29 -2.26 6.71 -0.84
CA VAL A 29 -0.96 7.25 -0.39
C VAL A 29 0.13 6.20 -0.55
N PHE A 30 -0.14 4.97 -0.13
CA PHE A 30 0.80 3.86 -0.28
C PHE A 30 1.09 3.59 -1.77
N LYS A 31 0.05 3.50 -2.61
CA LYS A 31 0.16 3.27 -4.05
C LYS A 31 1.03 4.34 -4.73
N THR A 32 0.87 5.61 -4.35
CA THR A 32 1.70 6.70 -4.87
C THR A 32 3.18 6.52 -4.50
N GLN A 33 3.49 6.22 -3.24
CA GLN A 33 4.88 5.96 -2.81
C GLN A 33 5.47 4.73 -3.51
N PHE A 34 4.67 3.68 -3.63
CA PHE A 34 5.04 2.46 -4.33
C PHE A 34 5.34 2.72 -5.80
N ASP A 35 4.52 3.52 -6.49
CA ASP A 35 4.76 3.84 -7.90
C ASP A 35 6.04 4.66 -8.10
N VAL A 36 6.29 5.67 -7.26
CA VAL A 36 7.54 6.45 -7.28
C VAL A 36 8.76 5.53 -7.10
N VAL A 37 8.73 4.64 -6.12
CA VAL A 37 9.82 3.68 -5.89
C VAL A 37 9.95 2.73 -7.09
N SER A 38 8.85 2.20 -7.59
CA SER A 38 8.88 1.26 -8.72
C SER A 38 9.43 1.88 -10.00
N SER A 39 9.09 3.13 -10.27
CA SER A 39 9.56 3.90 -11.42
C SER A 39 11.05 4.23 -11.29
N ALA A 40 11.48 4.65 -10.10
CA ALA A 40 12.91 4.90 -9.83
C ALA A 40 13.78 3.63 -9.96
N ASN A 41 13.20 2.46 -9.73
CA ASN A 41 13.89 1.17 -9.84
C ASN A 41 13.66 0.45 -11.18
N GLY A 42 12.87 1.03 -12.11
CA GLY A 42 12.58 0.41 -13.40
C GLY A 42 11.81 -0.92 -13.29
N TRP A 43 10.99 -1.09 -12.27
CA TRP A 43 10.22 -2.33 -12.08
C TRP A 43 9.14 -2.49 -13.16
N ASN A 44 9.11 -3.66 -13.78
CA ASN A 44 8.00 -4.09 -14.62
C ASN A 44 6.82 -4.60 -13.76
N ASN A 45 5.66 -4.82 -14.39
CA ASN A 45 4.43 -5.21 -13.68
C ASN A 45 4.57 -6.50 -12.86
N PHE A 46 5.36 -7.48 -13.31
CA PHE A 46 5.57 -8.72 -12.56
C PHE A 46 6.37 -8.48 -11.27
N VAL A 47 7.43 -7.65 -11.37
CA VAL A 47 8.21 -7.24 -10.19
C VAL A 47 7.37 -6.38 -9.26
N LYS A 48 6.57 -5.45 -9.81
CA LYS A 48 5.62 -4.65 -9.03
C LYS A 48 4.62 -5.54 -8.28
N ALA A 49 4.01 -6.52 -8.94
CA ALA A 49 3.07 -7.44 -8.30
C ALA A 49 3.73 -8.23 -7.15
N SER A 50 4.89 -8.82 -7.41
CA SER A 50 5.64 -9.58 -6.40
C SER A 50 6.01 -8.70 -5.22
N GLN A 51 6.53 -7.50 -5.49
CA GLN A 51 6.94 -6.58 -4.44
C GLN A 51 5.74 -6.09 -3.63
N LEU A 52 4.62 -5.80 -4.29
CA LEU A 52 3.38 -5.39 -3.63
C LEU A 52 2.90 -6.47 -2.67
N VAL A 53 2.85 -7.74 -3.09
CA VAL A 53 2.52 -8.89 -2.23
C VAL A 53 3.46 -8.97 -1.02
N THR A 54 4.77 -8.83 -1.24
CA THR A 54 5.75 -8.86 -0.14
C THR A 54 5.70 -7.64 0.78
N SER A 55 5.07 -6.56 0.36
CA SER A 55 4.87 -5.35 1.15
C SER A 55 3.63 -5.42 2.06
N LEU A 56 2.68 -6.33 1.78
CA LEU A 56 1.46 -6.46 2.59
C LEU A 56 1.75 -7.06 3.96
N ARG A 57 1.15 -6.48 5.00
CA ARG A 57 1.23 -6.93 6.40
C ARG A 57 -0.16 -6.85 7.04
N GLY A 58 -0.34 -7.50 8.19
CA GLY A 58 -1.56 -7.39 8.98
C GLY A 58 -2.83 -7.64 8.17
N SER A 59 -3.83 -6.77 8.35
CA SER A 59 -5.12 -6.84 7.64
C SER A 59 -4.94 -6.86 6.12
N ALA A 60 -3.99 -6.10 5.57
CA ALA A 60 -3.81 -6.02 4.12
C ALA A 60 -3.47 -7.36 3.45
N VAL A 61 -2.81 -8.30 4.16
CA VAL A 61 -2.48 -9.61 3.59
C VAL A 61 -3.71 -10.47 3.36
N GLU A 62 -4.80 -10.27 4.11
CA GLU A 62 -6.03 -11.07 3.98
C GLU A 62 -6.73 -10.83 2.64
N VAL A 63 -6.43 -9.71 1.94
CA VAL A 63 -6.88 -9.47 0.56
C VAL A 63 -6.42 -10.58 -0.38
N LEU A 64 -5.25 -11.17 -0.12
CA LEU A 64 -4.69 -12.23 -0.94
C LEU A 64 -5.50 -13.53 -0.88
N GLN A 65 -6.30 -13.74 0.17
CA GLN A 65 -7.14 -14.95 0.29
C GLN A 65 -8.26 -14.98 -0.75
N GLY A 66 -8.70 -13.82 -1.24
CA GLY A 66 -9.71 -13.70 -2.29
C GLY A 66 -9.16 -13.80 -3.71
N ILE A 67 -7.83 -13.84 -3.87
CA ILE A 67 -7.18 -13.83 -5.19
C ILE A 67 -6.62 -15.24 -5.48
N PRO A 68 -6.92 -15.84 -6.65
CA PRO A 68 -6.28 -17.08 -7.07
C PRO A 68 -4.76 -16.93 -7.15
N SER A 69 -4.00 -17.95 -6.75
CA SER A 69 -2.53 -17.90 -6.72
C SER A 69 -1.89 -17.55 -8.07
N ASP A 70 -2.45 -18.06 -9.17
CA ASP A 70 -2.03 -17.74 -10.55
C ASP A 70 -2.20 -16.24 -10.90
N LYS A 71 -3.04 -15.52 -10.15
CA LYS A 71 -3.29 -14.08 -10.33
C LYS A 71 -2.53 -13.20 -9.34
N LEU A 72 -1.75 -13.78 -8.43
CA LEU A 72 -0.85 -13.03 -7.54
C LEU A 72 0.39 -12.47 -8.24
N THR A 73 0.52 -12.72 -9.55
CA THR A 73 1.51 -12.08 -10.41
C THR A 73 0.91 -10.98 -11.28
N ASP A 74 -0.42 -10.84 -11.28
CA ASP A 74 -1.14 -9.82 -12.01
C ASP A 74 -1.32 -8.58 -11.14
N LEU A 75 -0.56 -7.53 -11.45
CA LEU A 75 -0.54 -6.29 -10.67
C LEU A 75 -1.94 -5.70 -10.52
N THR A 76 -2.69 -5.62 -11.62
CA THR A 76 -4.02 -5.01 -11.66
C THR A 76 -5.02 -5.74 -10.76
N THR A 77 -4.99 -7.07 -10.73
CA THR A 77 -5.86 -7.87 -9.86
C THR A 77 -5.59 -7.56 -8.38
N ILE A 78 -4.31 -7.46 -7.99
CA ILE A 78 -3.93 -7.18 -6.60
C ILE A 78 -4.30 -5.74 -6.22
N GLU A 79 -4.02 -4.77 -7.09
CA GLU A 79 -4.36 -3.37 -6.86
C GLU A 79 -5.87 -3.16 -6.73
N ASN A 80 -6.67 -3.79 -7.58
CA ASN A 80 -8.14 -3.68 -7.52
C ASN A 80 -8.68 -4.27 -6.21
N ALA A 81 -8.13 -5.39 -5.75
CA ALA A 81 -8.56 -6.02 -4.51
C ALA A 81 -8.17 -5.16 -3.27
N LEU A 82 -7.00 -4.53 -3.31
CA LEU A 82 -6.57 -3.59 -2.27
C LEU A 82 -7.42 -2.31 -2.29
N GLU A 83 -7.76 -1.81 -3.47
CA GLU A 83 -8.63 -0.65 -3.65
C GLU A 83 -10.06 -0.93 -3.18
N ALA A 84 -10.61 -2.11 -3.47
CA ALA A 84 -11.94 -2.50 -3.02
C ALA A 84 -12.05 -2.58 -1.48
N ARG A 85 -10.95 -2.88 -0.78
CA ARG A 85 -10.96 -3.03 0.68
C ARG A 85 -10.50 -1.79 1.44
N PHE A 86 -9.44 -1.14 0.96
CA PHE A 86 -8.75 -0.03 1.63
C PHE A 86 -8.78 1.27 0.84
N GLY A 87 -9.44 1.29 -0.33
CA GLY A 87 -9.66 2.50 -1.09
C GLY A 87 -10.46 3.53 -0.29
N ASP A 88 -10.29 4.79 -0.66
CA ASP A 88 -10.86 5.96 0.02
C ASP A 88 -12.40 5.92 0.09
N SER A 89 -13.04 5.14 -0.79
CA SER A 89 -14.50 4.99 -0.88
C SER A 89 -15.16 4.35 0.35
N HIS A 90 -14.39 3.80 1.30
CA HIS A 90 -14.94 3.28 2.57
C HIS A 90 -14.93 4.30 3.73
N LEU A 91 -14.34 5.50 3.57
CA LEU A 91 -14.39 6.53 4.60
C LEU A 91 -15.80 7.12 4.80
N THR A 92 -16.69 6.96 3.80
CA THR A 92 -18.09 7.43 3.87
C THR A 92 -18.98 6.57 4.78
N GLN A 93 -18.60 5.33 5.10
CA GLN A 93 -19.49 4.41 5.83
C GLN A 93 -19.47 4.62 7.36
N PHE A 94 -18.49 5.35 7.90
CA PHE A 94 -18.42 5.64 9.34
C PHE A 94 -19.36 6.77 9.81
N TYR A 95 -19.87 7.62 8.92
CA TYR A 95 -20.79 8.69 9.30
C TYR A 95 -22.28 8.30 9.26
N ARG A 96 -22.61 7.06 8.88
CA ARG A 96 -24.01 6.63 8.71
C ARG A 96 -24.48 5.56 9.70
N THR A 97 -24.01 5.55 10.95
CA THR A 97 -24.72 4.81 12.02
C THR A 97 -24.49 5.46 13.38
N SER A 98 -24.92 6.71 13.54
CA SER A 98 -24.98 7.34 14.87
C SER A 98 -26.04 8.44 14.91
N SER A 99 -27.30 8.10 14.61
CA SER A 99 -28.50 8.86 15.04
C SER A 99 -29.82 8.16 14.65
N SER A 100 -30.11 6.99 15.24
CA SER A 100 -31.48 6.48 15.34
C SER A 100 -31.64 5.67 16.61
N HIS A 101 -31.43 6.33 17.76
CA HIS A 101 -32.00 5.88 19.01
C HIS A 101 -32.23 7.06 19.94
N TYR A 102 -33.23 7.90 19.66
CA TYR A 102 -33.90 8.67 20.71
C TYR A 102 -35.36 8.96 20.29
N GLY A 103 -36.29 8.40 21.06
CA GLY A 103 -37.66 8.90 21.18
C GLY A 103 -38.74 8.22 20.35
N GLN A 104 -39.23 7.05 20.78
CA GLN A 104 -40.64 6.72 20.55
C GLN A 104 -41.49 7.34 21.66
N PRO A 105 -42.54 8.13 21.37
CA PRO A 105 -43.55 8.43 22.37
C PRO A 105 -44.41 7.18 22.60
N ARG A 106 -44.56 6.78 23.87
CA ARG A 106 -45.65 5.89 24.29
C ARG A 106 -46.92 6.75 24.32
N PHE A 107 -47.94 6.23 23.63
CA PHE A 107 -49.35 6.64 23.54
C PHE A 107 -49.77 7.97 24.18
#